data_AF-A0A6G2VMD3-F1
#
_entry.id   AF-A0A6G2VMD3-F1
#
_cell.length_a   1.000
_cell.length_b   1.000
_cell.length_c   1.000
_cell.angle_alpha   90.00
_cell.angle_beta   90.00
_cell.angle_gamma   90.00
#
_symmetry.space_group_name_H-M   'P 1'
#
loop_
_entity.id
_entity.type
_entity.pdbx_description
1 polymer ?
#
loop_
_entity_poly.entity_id
_entity_poly.type
_entity_poly.pdbx_seq_one_letter_code
_entity_poly.pdbx_strand_id
1 'polypeptide(L)'
;MHGLHPIEDYETGQVVVRKFDADAETADAWIRLRSGNALPEDHVLLEHELTELSCLREHPGATYQEAHRVANENYNWQSRVPLNKREDFEGEW
;
A
#
# COMPACT_ATOMS: atom_id res chain seq x y z
N MET A 1 -9.04 8.47 16.81
CA MET A 1 -8.78 7.08 16.41
C MET A 1 -8.71 7.00 14.88
N HIS A 2 -7.74 7.66 14.24
CA HIS A 2 -7.57 7.55 12.78
C HIS A 2 -6.31 6.71 12.52
N GLY A 3 -6.45 5.66 11.71
CA GLY A 3 -5.34 4.77 11.30
C GLY A 3 -5.18 3.47 12.09
N LEU A 4 -6.18 3.05 12.88
CA LEU A 4 -6.21 1.71 13.45
C LEU A 4 -7.14 0.82 12.62
N HIS A 5 -6.65 -0.36 12.24
CA HIS A 5 -7.34 -1.27 11.35
C HIS A 5 -7.34 -2.69 11.94
N PRO A 6 -8.40 -3.49 11.71
CA PRO A 6 -8.38 -4.92 12.02
C PRO A 6 -7.38 -5.62 11.09
N ILE A 7 -6.31 -6.17 11.67
CA ILE A 7 -5.23 -6.86 10.98
C ILE A 7 -5.09 -8.25 11.58
N GLU A 8 -5.10 -9.28 10.75
CA GLU A 8 -4.71 -10.64 11.14
C GLU A 8 -3.21 -10.68 11.47
N ASP A 9 -2.88 -11.03 12.70
CA ASP A 9 -1.51 -11.16 13.16
C ASP A 9 -0.84 -12.37 12.50
N TYR A 10 0.30 -12.17 11.84
CA TYR A 10 0.95 -13.22 11.05
C TYR A 10 1.52 -14.37 11.90
N GLU A 11 1.79 -14.16 13.18
CA GLU A 11 2.34 -15.19 14.07
C GLU A 11 1.25 -16.02 14.73
N THR A 12 0.14 -15.38 15.10
CA THR A 12 -0.93 -15.97 15.92
C THR A 12 -2.22 -16.25 15.15
N GLY A 13 -2.39 -15.67 13.97
CA GLY A 13 -3.65 -15.70 13.18
C GLY A 13 -4.81 -14.94 13.83
N GLN A 14 -4.55 -14.17 14.90
CA GLN A 14 -5.59 -13.42 15.60
C GLN A 14 -5.80 -12.06 14.96
N VAL A 15 -7.05 -11.63 14.81
CA VAL A 15 -7.34 -10.26 14.36
C VAL A 15 -7.12 -9.28 15.51
N VAL A 16 -6.17 -8.38 15.34
CA VAL A 16 -5.82 -7.30 16.29
C VAL A 16 -6.06 -5.93 15.65
N VAL A 17 -6.44 -4.95 16.45
CA VAL A 17 -6.64 -3.57 15.98
C VAL A 17 -5.36 -2.78 16.19
N ARG A 18 -4.62 -2.50 15.11
CA ARG A 18 -3.31 -1.83 15.15
C ARG A 18 -3.09 -0.93 13.93
N LYS A 19 -1.98 -0.21 13.90
CA LYS A 19 -1.53 0.54 12.71
C LYS A 19 -0.90 -0.41 11.71
N PHE A 20 -0.87 0.00 10.44
CA PHE A 20 -0.09 -0.67 9.41
C PHE A 20 1.41 -0.63 9.71
N ASP A 21 2.12 -1.63 9.19
CA ASP A 21 3.58 -1.63 9.17
C ASP A 21 4.11 -0.61 8.16
N ALA A 22 5.27 -0.05 8.46
CA ALA A 22 5.94 0.87 7.55
C ALA A 22 6.59 0.09 6.39
N ASP A 23 6.40 0.56 5.17
CA ASP A 23 6.99 0.01 3.96
C ASP A 23 7.73 1.11 3.18
N ALA A 24 9.03 0.91 2.94
CA ALA A 24 9.88 1.92 2.30
C ALA A 24 9.56 2.08 0.82
N GLU A 25 9.16 1.02 0.13
CA GLU A 25 8.89 1.03 -1.31
C GLU A 25 7.56 1.75 -1.58
N THR A 26 6.55 1.49 -0.73
CA THR A 26 5.29 2.24 -0.72
C THR A 26 5.54 3.72 -0.43
N ALA A 27 6.42 4.04 0.54
CA ALA A 27 6.77 5.42 0.85
C ALA A 27 7.43 6.14 -0.35
N ASP A 28 8.37 5.50 -1.04
CA ASP A 28 9.04 6.06 -2.22
C ASP A 28 8.05 6.29 -3.37
N ALA A 29 7.11 5.37 -3.60
CA ALA A 29 6.06 5.53 -4.60
C ALA A 29 5.15 6.74 -4.29
N TRP A 30 4.78 6.94 -3.02
CA TRP A 30 4.04 8.12 -2.60
C TRP A 30 4.81 9.43 -2.79
N ILE A 31 6.12 9.41 -2.54
CA ILE A 31 6.99 10.57 -2.79
C ILE A 31 7.00 10.90 -4.29
N ARG A 32 7.21 9.91 -5.16
CA ARG A 32 7.22 10.10 -6.62
C ARG A 32 5.88 10.65 -7.14
N LEU A 33 4.76 10.09 -6.68
CA LEU A 33 3.42 10.58 -7.00
C LEU A 33 3.23 12.05 -6.64
N ARG A 34 3.58 12.43 -5.40
CA ARG A 34 3.42 13.81 -4.92
C ARG A 34 4.36 14.80 -5.62
N SER A 35 5.56 14.36 -5.96
CA SER A 35 6.59 15.21 -6.59
C SER A 35 6.41 15.38 -8.10
N GLY A 36 5.43 14.71 -8.72
CA GLY A 36 5.20 14.76 -10.17
C GLY A 36 6.11 13.86 -11.00
N ASN A 37 6.87 12.98 -10.34
CA ASN A 37 7.81 12.02 -10.97
C ASN A 37 7.25 10.58 -10.92
N ALA A 38 5.92 10.45 -10.95
CA ALA A 38 5.23 9.18 -10.82
C ALA A 38 5.63 8.20 -11.94
N LEU A 39 5.89 6.95 -11.57
CA LEU A 39 6.02 5.84 -12.50
C LEU A 39 4.65 5.24 -12.82
N PRO A 40 4.49 4.50 -13.93
CA PRO A 40 3.27 3.73 -14.20
C PRO A 40 2.90 2.79 -13.04
N GLU A 41 3.91 2.19 -12.40
CA GLU A 41 3.74 1.31 -11.25
C GLU A 41 3.16 2.06 -10.04
N ASP A 42 3.54 3.32 -9.81
CA ASP A 42 3.03 4.10 -8.67
C ASP A 42 1.52 4.39 -8.81
N HIS A 43 1.02 4.50 -10.03
CA HIS A 43 -0.42 4.61 -10.27
C HIS A 43 -1.15 3.29 -9.93
N VAL A 44 -0.51 2.14 -10.14
CA VAL A 44 -1.06 0.85 -9.72
C VAL A 44 -1.13 0.78 -8.19
N LEU A 45 -0.15 1.32 -7.47
CA LEU A 45 -0.23 1.46 -6.00
C LEU A 45 -1.42 2.33 -5.60
N LEU A 46 -1.62 3.47 -6.25
CA LEU A 46 -2.74 4.36 -5.93
C LEU A 46 -4.11 3.65 -6.10
N GLU A 47 -4.31 2.94 -7.21
CA GLU A 47 -5.54 2.18 -7.47
C GLU A 47 -5.70 0.99 -6.50
N HIS A 48 -4.59 0.34 -6.13
CA HIS A 48 -4.57 -0.70 -5.12
C HIS A 48 -5.09 -0.18 -3.77
N GLU A 49 -4.49 0.88 -3.26
CA GLU A 49 -4.82 1.49 -1.96
C GLU A 49 -6.23 2.06 -1.93
N LEU A 50 -6.70 2.62 -3.06
CA LEU A 50 -8.08 3.07 -3.21
C LEU A 50 -9.08 1.91 -3.18
N THR A 51 -8.74 0.78 -3.80
CA THR A 51 -9.56 -0.43 -3.80
C THR A 51 -9.67 -1.01 -2.39
N GLU A 52 -8.55 -1.10 -1.66
CA GLU A 52 -8.55 -1.56 -0.27
C GLU A 52 -9.42 -0.67 0.63
N LEU A 53 -9.23 0.65 0.54
CA LEU A 53 -9.99 1.62 1.32
C LEU A 53 -11.50 1.53 1.02
N SER A 54 -11.86 1.33 -0.24
CA SER A 54 -13.26 1.18 -0.65
C SER A 54 -13.86 -0.12 -0.10
N CYS A 55 -13.12 -1.24 -0.19
CA CYS A 55 -13.52 -2.52 0.40
C CYS A 55 -13.77 -2.40 1.92
N LEU A 56 -12.84 -1.77 2.66
CA LEU A 56 -13.00 -1.58 4.11
C LEU A 56 -14.18 -0.67 4.48
N ARG A 57 -14.55 0.27 3.60
CA ARG A 57 -15.73 1.14 3.80
C ARG A 57 -17.04 0.42 3.50
N GLU A 58 -17.06 -0.40 2.46
CA GLU A 58 -18.24 -1.13 2.00
C GLU A 58 -18.53 -2.37 2.86
N HIS A 59 -17.50 -2.95 3.49
CA HIS A 59 -17.59 -4.13 4.34
C HIS A 59 -17.12 -3.85 5.77
N PRO A 60 -17.96 -3.22 6.62
CA PRO A 60 -17.63 -3.04 8.02
C PRO A 60 -17.31 -4.36 8.71
N GLY A 61 -16.07 -4.49 9.21
CA GLY A 61 -15.58 -5.71 9.85
C GLY A 61 -14.67 -6.58 8.98
N ALA A 62 -14.52 -6.27 7.69
CA ALA A 62 -13.47 -6.86 6.87
C ALA A 62 -12.10 -6.52 7.46
N THR A 63 -11.20 -7.50 7.43
CA THR A 63 -9.80 -7.34 7.78
C THR A 63 -9.04 -6.60 6.67
N TYR A 64 -7.93 -5.99 7.05
CA TYR A 64 -6.99 -5.44 6.08
C TYR A 64 -6.56 -6.49 5.04
N GLN A 65 -6.27 -7.72 5.46
CA GLN A 65 -5.85 -8.80 4.56
C GLN A 65 -6.91 -9.16 3.51
N GLU A 66 -8.19 -9.16 3.88
CA GLU A 66 -9.28 -9.40 2.93
C GLU A 66 -9.36 -8.29 1.89
N ALA A 67 -9.24 -7.03 2.33
CA ALA A 67 -9.20 -5.88 1.44
C ALA A 67 -7.97 -5.91 0.50
N HIS A 68 -6.80 -6.23 1.05
CA HIS A 68 -5.55 -6.37 0.30
C HIS A 68 -5.61 -7.46 -0.76
N ARG A 69 -6.28 -8.58 -0.46
CA ARG A 69 -6.52 -9.65 -1.44
C ARG A 69 -7.36 -9.15 -2.61
N VAL A 70 -8.46 -8.43 -2.34
CA VAL A 70 -9.33 -7.86 -3.40
C VAL A 70 -8.56 -6.84 -4.25
N ALA A 71 -7.73 -6.01 -3.62
CA ALA A 71 -6.89 -5.05 -4.34
C ALA A 71 -5.84 -5.76 -5.20
N ASN A 72 -5.22 -6.84 -4.72
CA ASN A 72 -4.26 -7.63 -5.50
C ASN A 72 -4.87 -8.33 -6.72
N GLU A 73 -6.14 -8.71 -6.68
CA GLU A 73 -6.82 -9.33 -7.83
C GLU A 73 -6.88 -8.39 -9.05
N ASN A 74 -6.98 -7.08 -8.81
CA ASN A 74 -7.15 -6.07 -9.86
C ASN A 74 -5.89 -5.23 -10.10
N TYR A 75 -5.13 -4.96 -9.03
CA TYR A 75 -4.01 -4.01 -8.98
C TYR A 75 -2.86 -4.60 -8.16
N ASN A 76 -2.29 -5.74 -8.57
CA ASN A 76 -1.16 -6.35 -7.88
C ASN A 76 0.12 -5.51 -8.00
N TRP A 77 0.26 -4.49 -7.15
CA TRP A 77 1.43 -3.61 -7.14
C TRP A 77 2.70 -4.31 -6.66
N GLN A 78 2.59 -5.23 -5.69
CA GLN A 78 3.74 -5.99 -5.17
C GLN A 78 4.48 -6.78 -6.26
N SER A 79 3.77 -7.27 -7.27
CA SER A 79 4.37 -7.94 -8.44
C SER A 79 5.09 -6.98 -9.41
N ARG A 80 4.97 -5.68 -9.20
CA ARG A 80 5.44 -4.60 -10.08
C ARG A 80 6.33 -3.60 -9.37
N VAL A 81 6.77 -3.88 -8.13
CA VAL A 81 7.66 -2.97 -7.40
C VAL A 81 8.90 -2.70 -8.26
N PRO A 82 9.22 -1.42 -8.55
CA PRO A 82 10.40 -1.10 -9.35
C PRO A 82 11.67 -1.59 -8.65
N LEU A 83 12.33 -2.59 -9.24
CA LEU A 83 13.65 -3.00 -8.80
C LEU A 83 14.63 -1.84 -9.10
N ASN A 84 15.21 -1.26 -8.04
CA ASN A 84 16.32 -0.31 -8.13
C ASN A 84 16.01 1.03 -8.84
N LYS A 85 15.07 1.80 -8.30
CA LYS A 85 15.01 3.27 -8.50
C LYS A 85 14.93 4.02 -7.17
N ARG A 86 15.67 3.57 -6.15
CA ARG A 86 16.02 4.48 -5.05
C ARG A 86 16.78 5.62 -5.72
N GLU A 87 16.21 6.82 -5.63
CA GLU A 87 16.61 7.99 -6.39
C GLU A 87 18.14 8.11 -6.43
N ASP A 88 18.68 8.13 -7.65
CA ASP A 88 20.00 8.67 -7.90
C ASP A 88 19.91 10.17 -7.61
N PHE A 89 20.03 10.55 -6.34
CA PHE A 89 20.09 11.94 -5.91
C PHE A 89 21.42 12.60 -6.33
N GLU A 90 22.28 11.94 -7.10
CA GLU A 90 23.47 12.56 -7.71
C GLU A 90 23.10 13.34 -8.98
N GLY A 91 22.31 14.39 -8.81
CA GLY A 91 21.93 15.32 -9.87
C GLY A 91 21.95 16.76 -9.40
N GLU A 92 23.11 17.40 -9.57
CA GLU A 92 23.38 18.86 -9.61
C GLU A 92 23.42 19.61 -8.26
N TRP A 93 24.66 19.74 -7.74
CA TRP A 93 25.11 20.90 -6.93
C TRP A 93 25.79 21.92 -7.84
#